data_AF-A0A7V7T3P2-F1
#
_entry.id   AF-A0A7V7T3P2-F1
#
_cell.length_a   1.000
_cell.length_b   1.000
_cell.length_c   1.000
_cell.angle_alpha   90.00
_cell.angle_beta   90.00
_cell.angle_gamma   90.00
#
_symmetry.space_group_name_H-M   'P 1'
#
loop_
_entity.id
_entity.type
_entity.pdbx_description
1 polymer ?
#
loop_
_entity_poly.entity_id
_entity_poly.type
_entity_poly.pdbx_seq_one_letter_code
_entity_poly.pdbx_strand_id
1 'polypeptide(L)'
;MFRCFLIFLWMGTVMADDVVRYEFSVDNAAQHLGRVNITLPVMAERNVVVKLPVWRSGRYEVLDLSKNITEFTVKNDAGEALSWEKTDKNTWLIANPDQGRLFVSYLVYANMLSYRVAHIDDSHAFLDASGVFMFAPALRHRPLIVSLQVPDHWRSRSGMASPKPHSFVADHYDQLVDSPIESGVHEFLAFDVDDRSYEIVIWGQGNHDITDLKEKITRLDAVAADLWGEFPFQRYVYMYHVGTGLRGATEHVNSTIIQSDRFQFQPLKNYFKVLATTAHEFVHTWNVKSYRPSGIAPYDYSGENYSNLFWMVEGSTSYYDDLFLMRAGIYETKDYFKQLADNIHAHLNKPGRRVSSVSMSSFDTWLNNDLHFNLNNQVSIYLEGALKTWALDQAIRAASDNKYSFDDVQRQLYQQHKNSDKGYSEADVHAILITLTGSPMTEFWQSYVTGTTALDFDALLAYYGLRRKFDKDSQNAVWFGLETQSDDTGVGIRAVHRNSPAWHAGLTAGDIILAVNGQRVSADNWSNHLAMMVVGEPVTVSYFSGNQLKTGTIHPVLNPNPEFTVEPLEKPTRQQKRVFKDWTGTSLPGA
;
A
#
# COMPACT_ATOMS: atom_id res chain seq x y z
N MET A 1 27.23 -47.93 8.24
CA MET A 1 28.05 -46.87 8.87
C MET A 1 27.35 -45.54 8.62
N PHE A 2 26.56 -45.06 9.59
CA PHE A 2 25.94 -43.74 9.54
C PHE A 2 26.99 -42.70 9.96
N ARG A 3 27.24 -41.70 9.11
CA ARG A 3 28.04 -40.52 9.45
C ARG A 3 27.08 -39.41 9.87
N CYS A 4 27.00 -39.15 11.17
CA CYS A 4 26.39 -37.95 11.73
C CYS A 4 27.25 -36.74 11.35
N PHE A 5 26.65 -35.76 10.67
CA PHE A 5 27.19 -34.41 10.59
C PHE A 5 26.71 -33.63 11.81
N LEU A 6 27.63 -33.31 12.73
CA LEU A 6 27.39 -32.32 13.78
C LEU A 6 27.52 -30.93 13.15
N ILE A 7 26.42 -30.19 13.11
CA ILE A 7 26.42 -28.75 12.85
C ILE A 7 26.78 -28.07 14.17
N PHE A 8 27.96 -27.45 14.23
CA PHE A 8 28.35 -26.57 15.33
C PHE A 8 27.64 -25.23 15.16
N LEU A 9 26.63 -24.96 15.99
CA LEU A 9 26.15 -23.60 16.20
C LEU A 9 27.21 -22.83 17.01
N TRP A 10 27.83 -21.85 16.39
CA TRP A 10 28.68 -20.87 17.09
C TRP A 10 27.75 -19.88 17.80
N MET A 11 27.33 -20.18 19.03
CA MET A 11 26.77 -19.17 19.93
C MET A 11 27.92 -18.26 20.37
N GLY A 12 28.15 -17.17 19.63
CA GLY A 12 28.92 -16.05 20.16
C GLY A 12 28.17 -15.49 21.36
N THR A 13 28.78 -15.52 22.54
CA THR A 13 28.30 -14.79 23.71
C THR A 13 28.36 -13.29 23.40
N VAL A 14 27.24 -12.71 22.96
CA VAL A 14 27.05 -11.27 22.95
C VAL A 14 27.20 -10.79 24.40
N MET A 15 28.22 -9.97 24.66
CA MET A 15 28.39 -9.32 25.96
C MET A 15 27.11 -8.52 26.27
N ALA A 16 26.54 -8.70 27.45
CA ALA A 16 25.25 -8.10 27.84
C ALA A 16 25.21 -6.56 27.77
N ASP A 17 26.37 -5.92 27.62
CA ASP A 17 26.60 -4.47 27.56
C ASP A 17 26.52 -3.85 26.15
N ASP A 18 26.28 -4.62 25.08
CA ASP A 18 26.30 -4.12 23.69
C ASP A 18 24.90 -4.16 22.99
N VAL A 19 23.83 -4.28 23.77
CA VAL A 19 22.44 -4.44 23.30
C VAL A 19 21.61 -3.21 23.65
N VAL A 20 20.84 -2.68 22.68
CA VAL A 20 19.85 -1.62 22.94
C VAL A 20 18.61 -2.22 23.59
N ARG A 21 18.14 -1.66 24.69
CA ARG A 21 16.96 -2.20 25.41
C ARG A 21 15.84 -1.18 25.42
N TYR A 22 14.67 -1.59 24.97
CA TYR A 22 13.43 -0.85 25.04
C TYR A 22 12.51 -1.50 26.06
N GLU A 23 12.00 -0.71 26.99
CA GLU A 23 10.94 -1.08 27.91
C GLU A 23 9.75 -0.17 27.65
N PHE A 24 8.62 -0.75 27.23
CA PHE A 24 7.37 -0.03 26.99
C PHE A 24 6.35 -0.40 28.06
N SER A 25 5.71 0.60 28.68
CA SER A 25 4.59 0.41 29.60
C SER A 25 3.34 1.13 29.11
N VAL A 26 2.18 0.50 29.28
CA VAL A 26 0.90 1.19 29.14
C VAL A 26 0.65 1.99 30.41
N ASP A 27 0.93 3.30 30.37
CA ASP A 27 0.81 4.19 31.52
C ASP A 27 -0.65 4.56 31.80
N ASN A 28 -1.42 4.89 30.75
CA ASN A 28 -2.84 5.18 30.85
C ASN A 28 -3.56 4.86 29.54
N ALA A 29 -4.14 3.66 29.48
CA ALA A 29 -4.84 3.16 28.30
C ALA A 29 -6.00 4.06 27.86
N ALA A 30 -6.83 4.49 28.79
CA ALA A 30 -7.98 5.36 28.54
C ALA A 30 -7.62 6.76 28.02
N GLN A 31 -6.34 7.17 28.13
CA GLN A 31 -5.83 8.43 27.58
C GLN A 31 -4.85 8.21 26.42
N HIS A 32 -4.74 6.99 25.90
CA HIS A 32 -3.84 6.62 24.82
C HIS A 32 -2.35 6.85 25.15
N LEU A 33 -1.94 6.71 26.41
CA LEU A 33 -0.59 7.04 26.86
C LEU A 33 0.22 5.77 27.15
N GLY A 34 1.41 5.70 26.54
CA GLY A 34 2.43 4.70 26.86
C GLY A 34 3.78 5.36 27.10
N ARG A 35 4.61 4.76 27.94
CA ARG A 35 5.96 5.25 28.23
C ARG A 35 7.00 4.31 27.65
N VAL A 36 8.05 4.90 27.08
CA VAL A 36 9.21 4.16 26.61
C VAL A 36 10.43 4.56 27.43
N ASN A 37 11.11 3.56 27.98
CA ASN A 37 12.45 3.69 28.53
C ASN A 37 13.44 2.97 27.61
N ILE A 38 14.50 3.66 27.20
CA ILE A 38 15.58 3.12 26.38
C ILE A 38 16.85 3.08 27.22
N THR A 39 17.49 1.92 27.29
CA THR A 39 18.89 1.81 27.72
C THR A 39 19.77 1.77 26.48
N LEU A 40 20.53 2.83 26.26
CA LEU A 40 21.57 2.88 25.24
C LEU A 40 22.88 2.40 25.87
N PRO A 41 23.60 1.45 25.23
CA PRO A 41 24.91 1.00 25.68
C PRO A 41 25.94 2.15 25.67
N VAL A 42 27.13 1.88 26.21
CA VAL A 42 28.24 2.84 26.20
C VAL A 42 28.56 3.23 24.75
N MET A 43 28.59 4.53 24.49
CA MET A 43 28.86 5.11 23.17
C MET A 43 30.18 5.86 23.18
N ALA A 44 30.91 5.82 22.07
CA ALA A 44 32.20 6.50 21.93
C ALA A 44 32.02 8.01 21.65
N GLU A 45 30.84 8.38 21.15
CA GLU A 45 30.51 9.73 20.74
C GLU A 45 30.39 10.69 21.94
N ARG A 46 31.07 11.84 21.83
CA ARG A 46 30.92 12.94 22.81
C ARG A 46 29.57 13.64 22.74
N ASN A 47 28.82 13.45 21.66
CA ASN A 47 27.48 13.98 21.50
C ASN A 47 26.63 12.86 20.95
N VAL A 48 25.61 12.46 21.71
CA VAL A 48 24.73 11.36 21.33
C VAL A 48 23.48 11.95 20.72
N VAL A 49 23.13 11.44 19.54
CA VAL A 49 21.91 11.82 18.84
C VAL A 49 20.88 10.71 18.97
N VAL A 50 19.67 11.08 19.36
CA VAL A 50 18.49 10.21 19.38
C VAL A 50 17.45 10.78 18.41
N LYS A 51 16.85 9.92 17.58
CA LYS A 51 15.88 10.31 16.56
C LYS A 51 14.62 9.48 16.64
N LEU A 52 13.52 10.05 16.16
CA LEU A 52 12.29 9.31 15.79
C LEU A 52 12.10 9.42 14.27
N PRO A 53 11.68 8.37 13.55
CA PRO A 53 11.28 8.49 12.16
C PRO A 53 10.23 9.58 11.91
N VAL A 54 10.26 10.22 10.73
CA VAL A 54 9.27 11.24 10.33
C VAL A 54 8.13 10.66 9.49
N TRP A 55 8.30 9.43 9.03
CA TRP A 55 7.39 8.66 8.19
C TRP A 55 7.59 7.16 8.50
N ARG A 56 6.76 6.30 7.89
CA ARG A 56 6.86 4.84 8.04
C ARG A 56 6.85 4.16 6.68
N SER A 57 7.51 3.00 6.55
CA SER A 57 7.45 2.22 5.30
C SER A 57 6.00 1.87 4.94
N GLY A 58 5.74 1.75 3.64
CA GLY A 58 4.38 1.56 3.10
C GLY A 58 3.51 2.81 3.08
N ARG A 59 4.02 3.97 3.54
CA ARG A 59 3.32 5.26 3.44
C ARG A 59 4.29 6.39 3.12
N TYR A 60 4.34 6.78 1.85
CA TYR A 60 5.22 7.82 1.33
C TYR A 60 4.71 9.24 1.65
N GLU A 61 4.54 9.51 2.95
CA GLU A 61 4.07 10.78 3.49
C GLU A 61 4.81 11.07 4.80
N VAL A 62 5.26 12.31 4.96
CA VAL A 62 5.80 12.79 6.24
C VAL A 62 4.65 13.02 7.22
N LEU A 63 4.68 12.33 8.37
CA LEU A 63 3.58 12.30 9.35
C LEU A 63 3.84 13.16 10.60
N ASP A 64 5.06 13.72 10.73
CA ASP A 64 5.54 14.50 11.87
C ASP A 64 5.29 13.78 13.22
N LEU A 65 5.71 12.52 13.30
CA LEU A 65 5.43 11.60 14.40
C LEU A 65 5.90 12.10 15.78
N SER A 66 6.94 12.93 15.80
CA SER A 66 7.53 13.49 17.02
C SER A 66 6.58 14.42 17.79
N LYS A 67 5.47 14.88 17.19
CA LYS A 67 4.43 15.66 17.86
C LYS A 67 3.74 14.88 19.00
N ASN A 68 3.81 13.55 18.97
CA ASN A 68 3.22 12.68 19.98
C ASN A 68 4.17 12.35 21.14
N ILE A 69 5.38 12.93 21.15
CA ILE A 69 6.38 12.67 22.18
C ILE A 69 6.41 13.81 23.19
N THR A 70 6.28 13.47 24.47
CA THR A 70 6.39 14.41 25.59
C THR A 70 7.29 13.83 26.69
N GLU A 71 7.59 14.64 27.71
CA GLU A 71 8.34 14.21 28.90
C GLU A 71 9.71 13.55 28.62
N PHE A 72 10.40 14.00 27.55
CA PHE A 72 11.73 13.49 27.21
C PHE A 72 12.75 13.84 28.30
N THR A 73 13.42 12.82 28.82
CA THR A 73 14.46 12.94 29.85
C THR A 73 15.60 11.97 29.57
N VAL A 74 16.80 12.31 30.03
CA VAL A 74 17.99 11.47 29.87
C VAL A 74 18.76 11.44 31.19
N LYS A 75 19.21 10.26 31.59
CA LYS A 75 20.09 10.05 32.75
C LYS A 75 21.31 9.22 32.40
N ASN A 76 22.40 9.39 33.16
CA ASN A 76 23.59 8.53 33.11
C ASN A 76 23.45 7.32 34.07
N ASP A 77 24.47 6.47 34.13
CA ASP A 77 24.54 5.32 35.07
C ASP A 77 24.50 5.73 36.56
N ALA A 78 24.90 6.96 36.91
CA ALA A 78 24.78 7.49 38.28
C ALA A 78 23.36 7.96 38.63
N GLY A 79 22.44 7.97 37.65
CA GLY A 79 21.07 8.47 37.80
C GLY A 79 20.96 9.99 37.70
N GLU A 80 22.03 10.68 37.33
CA GLU A 80 22.08 12.14 37.17
C GLU A 80 21.43 12.54 35.84
N ALA A 81 20.64 13.61 35.87
CA ALA A 81 19.98 14.12 34.67
C ALA A 81 21.00 14.80 33.74
N LEU A 82 20.97 14.45 32.46
CA LEU A 82 21.82 15.06 31.43
C LEU A 82 21.08 16.18 30.69
N SER A 83 21.82 17.18 30.25
CA SER A 83 21.29 18.24 29.38
C SER A 83 21.11 17.74 27.96
N TRP A 84 20.02 18.16 27.33
CA TRP A 84 19.70 17.83 25.95
C TRP A 84 19.00 19.00 25.26
N GLU A 85 19.06 19.04 23.94
CA GLU A 85 18.34 19.99 23.11
C GLU A 85 17.65 19.28 21.94
N LYS A 86 16.48 19.77 21.53
CA LYS A 86 15.83 19.31 20.31
C LYS A 86 16.27 20.21 19.15
N THR A 87 17.02 19.65 18.19
CA THR A 87 17.72 20.44 17.15
C THR A 87 16.89 20.63 15.87
N ASP A 88 15.95 19.74 15.61
CA ASP A 88 15.00 19.81 14.50
C ASP A 88 13.70 19.09 14.89
N LYS A 89 12.80 18.83 13.93
CA LYS A 89 11.51 18.23 14.23
C LYS A 89 11.61 16.85 14.88
N ASN A 90 12.64 16.06 14.62
CA ASN A 90 12.72 14.65 15.02
C ASN A 90 14.06 14.22 15.64
N THR A 91 14.93 15.17 15.98
CA THR A 91 16.26 14.91 16.54
C THR A 91 16.45 15.55 17.92
N TRP A 92 16.96 14.76 18.86
CA TRP A 92 17.37 15.17 20.21
C TRP A 92 18.88 14.94 20.36
N LEU A 93 19.60 16.00 20.72
CA LEU A 93 21.04 15.99 20.97
C LEU A 93 21.30 15.96 22.47
N ILE A 94 22.06 14.96 22.92
CA ILE A 94 22.52 14.81 24.30
C ILE A 94 23.99 15.22 24.32
N ALA A 95 24.29 16.33 25.00
CA ALA A 95 25.62 16.94 24.96
C ALA A 95 26.54 16.35 26.02
N ASN A 96 27.76 15.96 25.61
CA ASN A 96 28.84 15.49 26.47
C ASN A 96 28.39 14.48 27.55
N PRO A 97 27.76 13.35 27.18
CA PRO A 97 27.45 12.33 28.15
C PRO A 97 28.74 11.77 28.76
N ASP A 98 28.66 11.35 30.02
CA ASP A 98 29.73 10.55 30.64
C ASP A 98 29.94 9.25 29.84
N GLN A 99 31.09 8.61 30.01
CA GLN A 99 31.48 7.38 29.30
C GLN A 99 30.70 6.12 29.76
N GLY A 100 29.44 6.28 30.20
CA GLY A 100 28.56 5.23 30.68
C GLY A 100 27.36 5.00 29.74
N ARG A 101 26.45 4.12 30.18
CA ARG A 101 25.15 3.91 29.51
C ARG A 101 24.24 5.11 29.73
N LEU A 102 23.33 5.29 28.78
CA LEU A 102 22.32 6.34 28.84
C LEU A 102 20.92 5.74 28.99
N PHE A 103 20.12 6.37 29.85
CA PHE A 103 18.74 6.01 30.10
C PHE A 103 17.85 7.12 29.58
N VAL A 104 17.22 6.90 28.42
CA VAL A 104 16.30 7.84 27.80
C VAL A 104 14.88 7.44 28.18
N SER A 105 14.05 8.37 28.62
CA SER A 105 12.64 8.13 28.94
C SER A 105 11.77 9.19 28.28
N TYR A 106 10.64 8.78 27.73
CA TYR A 106 9.63 9.70 27.18
C TYR A 106 8.23 9.06 27.18
N LEU A 107 7.22 9.92 27.10
CA LEU A 107 5.83 9.54 26.97
C LEU A 107 5.40 9.64 25.50
N VAL A 108 4.57 8.69 25.06
CA VAL A 108 3.99 8.59 23.71
C VAL A 108 2.48 8.71 23.82
N TYR A 109 1.90 9.66 23.09
CA TYR A 109 0.45 9.71 22.83
C TYR A 109 0.11 8.90 21.57
N ALA A 110 -0.43 7.71 21.77
CA ALA A 110 -0.69 6.72 20.73
C ALA A 110 -2.17 6.72 20.32
N ASN A 111 -2.57 7.69 19.50
CA ASN A 111 -3.93 7.75 18.93
C ASN A 111 -3.92 8.04 17.42
N MET A 112 -3.24 7.18 16.67
CA MET A 112 -3.04 7.28 15.22
C MET A 112 -3.36 5.95 14.52
N LEU A 113 -4.43 5.27 14.95
CA LEU A 113 -4.84 3.97 14.42
C LEU A 113 -5.07 3.98 12.91
N SER A 114 -5.75 5.00 12.38
CA SER A 114 -6.06 5.12 10.94
C SER A 114 -4.83 5.32 10.05
N TYR A 115 -3.71 5.74 10.65
CA TYR A 115 -2.42 5.85 10.00
C TYR A 115 -1.58 4.58 10.14
N ARG A 116 -2.03 3.57 10.91
CA ARG A 116 -1.26 2.35 11.26
C ARG A 116 0.10 2.71 11.86
N VAL A 117 0.12 3.66 12.81
CA VAL A 117 1.32 4.08 13.52
C VAL A 117 1.30 3.57 14.94
N ALA A 118 0.39 4.07 15.77
CA ALA A 118 0.25 3.61 17.15
C ALA A 118 -1.17 3.83 17.63
N HIS A 119 -1.68 2.90 18.43
CA HIS A 119 -2.95 3.05 19.12
C HIS A 119 -2.91 2.33 20.45
N ILE A 120 -3.37 2.96 21.53
CA ILE A 120 -3.53 2.33 22.84
C ILE A 120 -4.95 2.60 23.32
N ASP A 121 -5.68 1.58 23.73
CA ASP A 121 -6.91 1.71 24.52
C ASP A 121 -7.01 0.55 25.52
N ASP A 122 -8.14 0.44 26.22
CA ASP A 122 -8.35 -0.60 27.24
C ASP A 122 -8.35 -2.04 26.69
N SER A 123 -8.42 -2.21 25.35
CA SER A 123 -8.44 -3.50 24.68
C SER A 123 -7.11 -3.91 24.07
N HIS A 124 -6.27 -2.95 23.65
CA HIS A 124 -4.97 -3.23 23.04
C HIS A 124 -3.99 -2.06 23.02
N ALA A 125 -2.74 -2.38 22.65
CA ALA A 125 -1.70 -1.48 22.21
C ALA A 125 -1.12 -2.01 20.88
N PHE A 126 -1.37 -1.28 19.79
CA PHE A 126 -0.69 -1.44 18.51
C PHE A 126 0.48 -0.48 18.42
N LEU A 127 1.68 -0.99 18.13
CA LEU A 127 2.93 -0.25 18.13
C LEU A 127 3.72 -0.52 16.84
N ASP A 128 3.69 0.42 15.91
CA ASP A 128 4.69 0.52 14.84
C ASP A 128 5.90 1.30 15.36
N ALA A 129 7.11 0.76 15.19
CA ALA A 129 8.28 1.36 15.81
C ALA A 129 8.61 2.75 15.29
N SER A 130 8.21 3.07 14.05
CA SER A 130 8.43 4.40 13.48
C SER A 130 7.80 5.53 14.31
N GLY A 131 6.69 5.24 15.01
CA GLY A 131 5.98 6.21 15.85
C GLY A 131 6.24 6.08 17.34
N VAL A 132 6.92 5.01 17.79
CA VAL A 132 7.00 4.65 19.22
C VAL A 132 8.44 4.60 19.73
N PHE A 133 9.35 3.97 19.00
CA PHE A 133 10.69 3.65 19.49
C PHE A 133 11.72 4.59 18.86
N MET A 134 12.32 5.49 19.64
CA MET A 134 13.43 6.31 19.19
C MET A 134 14.70 5.49 19.04
N PHE A 135 15.64 5.93 18.21
CA PHE A 135 16.92 5.25 17.99
C PHE A 135 18.09 6.22 17.94
N ALA A 136 19.27 5.72 18.33
CA ALA A 136 20.52 6.41 18.07
C ALA A 136 21.09 5.93 16.72
N PRO A 137 21.32 6.80 15.71
CA PRO A 137 21.84 6.37 14.41
C PRO A 137 23.15 5.56 14.49
N ALA A 138 24.05 5.90 15.43
CA ALA A 138 25.29 5.17 15.69
C ALA A 138 25.06 3.71 16.15
N LEU A 139 23.88 3.41 16.68
CA LEU A 139 23.50 2.09 17.17
C LEU A 139 22.46 1.40 16.25
N ARG A 140 22.13 1.98 15.08
CA ARG A 140 21.10 1.46 14.17
C ARG A 140 21.29 -0.01 13.81
N HIS A 141 22.55 -0.46 13.68
CA HIS A 141 22.93 -1.82 13.31
C HIS A 141 23.10 -2.78 14.50
N ARG A 142 22.87 -2.32 15.74
CA ARG A 142 23.08 -3.14 16.95
C ARG A 142 21.84 -3.97 17.27
N PRO A 143 22.02 -5.18 17.83
CA PRO A 143 20.90 -5.98 18.30
C PRO A 143 20.14 -5.26 19.41
N LEU A 144 18.85 -5.51 19.47
CA LEU A 144 17.94 -4.87 20.42
C LEU A 144 16.92 -5.84 21.01
N ILE A 145 16.39 -5.44 22.16
CA ILE A 145 15.33 -6.16 22.87
C ILE A 145 14.21 -5.17 23.19
N VAL A 146 12.97 -5.55 22.91
CA VAL A 146 11.76 -4.85 23.35
C VAL A 146 11.07 -5.68 24.42
N SER A 147 10.74 -5.06 25.55
CA SER A 147 9.96 -5.67 26.63
C SER A 147 8.72 -4.82 26.91
N LEU A 148 7.56 -5.45 27.01
CA LEU A 148 6.29 -4.77 27.25
C LEU A 148 5.77 -5.06 28.65
N GLN A 149 5.33 -4.02 29.34
CA GLN A 149 4.54 -4.09 30.57
C GLN A 149 3.09 -3.74 30.22
N VAL A 150 2.28 -4.78 30.11
CA VAL A 150 0.88 -4.72 29.66
C VAL A 150 0.00 -5.52 30.62
N PRO A 151 -1.34 -5.30 30.62
CA PRO A 151 -2.25 -6.08 31.44
C PRO A 151 -2.09 -7.60 31.25
N ASP A 152 -2.16 -8.37 32.34
CA ASP A 152 -1.86 -9.83 32.36
C ASP A 152 -2.71 -10.68 31.41
N HIS A 153 -3.91 -10.21 31.08
CA HIS A 153 -4.84 -10.90 30.18
C HIS A 153 -4.56 -10.62 28.70
N TRP A 154 -3.71 -9.62 28.38
CA TRP A 154 -3.32 -9.33 27.00
C TRP A 154 -2.31 -10.36 26.49
N ARG A 155 -2.25 -10.51 25.17
CA ARG A 155 -1.22 -11.31 24.48
C ARG A 155 -0.55 -10.44 23.45
N SER A 156 0.77 -10.58 23.29
CA SER A 156 1.54 -9.81 22.31
C SER A 156 1.98 -10.69 21.14
N ARG A 157 1.96 -10.10 19.94
CA ARG A 157 2.32 -10.74 18.67
C ARG A 157 3.13 -9.76 17.82
N SER A 158 4.14 -10.28 17.13
CA SER A 158 5.00 -9.56 16.20
C SER A 158 5.65 -10.55 15.23
N GLY A 159 6.13 -10.04 14.09
CA GLY A 159 7.03 -10.77 13.19
C GLY A 159 8.38 -11.09 13.84
N MET A 160 8.81 -10.34 14.87
CA MET A 160 10.02 -10.61 15.63
C MET A 160 9.98 -11.92 16.42
N ALA A 161 11.16 -12.49 16.67
CA ALA A 161 11.31 -13.61 17.58
C ALA A 161 10.96 -13.19 19.02
N SER A 162 10.23 -14.06 19.73
CA SER A 162 9.79 -13.81 21.11
C SER A 162 10.42 -14.82 22.07
N PRO A 163 11.48 -14.46 22.83
CA PRO A 163 12.14 -15.39 23.75
C PRO A 163 11.30 -15.72 25.00
N LYS A 164 10.34 -14.86 25.34
CA LYS A 164 9.40 -15.01 26.46
C LYS A 164 8.17 -14.13 26.21
N PRO A 165 7.03 -14.36 26.90
CA PRO A 165 5.85 -13.52 26.76
C PRO A 165 6.18 -12.03 26.89
N HIS A 166 5.55 -11.21 26.04
CA HIS A 166 5.70 -9.75 26.05
C HIS A 166 7.14 -9.25 25.83
N SER A 167 7.99 -10.06 25.20
CA SER A 167 9.36 -9.68 24.87
C SER A 167 9.70 -10.11 23.45
N PHE A 168 10.40 -9.25 22.72
CA PHE A 168 10.79 -9.42 21.33
C PHE A 168 12.25 -9.04 21.13
N VAL A 169 12.91 -9.69 20.17
CA VAL A 169 14.31 -9.38 19.81
C VAL A 169 14.42 -9.10 18.32
N ALA A 170 15.32 -8.18 17.98
CA ALA A 170 15.68 -7.86 16.61
C ALA A 170 17.20 -7.68 16.48
N ASP A 171 17.74 -8.01 15.32
CA ASP A 171 19.16 -7.92 14.99
C ASP A 171 19.62 -6.46 14.84
N HIS A 172 18.69 -5.56 14.47
CA HIS A 172 18.93 -4.14 14.29
C HIS A 172 17.62 -3.33 14.29
N TYR A 173 17.73 -2.00 14.35
CA TYR A 173 16.59 -1.09 14.41
C TYR A 173 15.67 -1.21 13.19
N ASP A 174 16.22 -1.43 12.00
CA ASP A 174 15.38 -1.53 10.79
C ASP A 174 14.44 -2.75 10.81
N GLN A 175 14.83 -3.85 11.48
CA GLN A 175 13.93 -4.98 11.68
C GLN A 175 12.83 -4.64 12.69
N LEU A 176 13.13 -3.86 13.74
CA LEU A 176 12.12 -3.38 14.68
C LEU A 176 11.09 -2.47 14.00
N VAL A 177 11.53 -1.55 13.12
CA VAL A 177 10.63 -0.74 12.28
C VAL A 177 9.81 -1.60 11.35
N ASP A 178 10.37 -2.70 10.87
CA ASP A 178 9.68 -3.65 10.01
C ASP A 178 8.95 -4.77 10.75
N SER A 179 8.60 -4.58 12.02
CA SER A 179 7.94 -5.60 12.82
C SER A 179 7.01 -4.95 13.84
N PRO A 180 5.80 -4.55 13.42
CA PRO A 180 4.83 -3.97 14.34
C PRO A 180 4.51 -4.97 15.46
N ILE A 181 4.06 -4.43 16.59
CA ILE A 181 3.66 -5.22 17.74
C ILE A 181 2.18 -4.97 18.02
N GLU A 182 1.38 -6.03 17.97
CA GLU A 182 0.00 -6.03 18.42
C GLU A 182 -0.05 -6.68 19.79
N SER A 183 -0.48 -5.94 20.82
CA SER A 183 -0.58 -6.43 22.19
C SER A 183 -1.95 -6.14 22.76
N GLY A 184 -2.78 -7.16 23.00
CA GLY A 184 -4.15 -6.92 23.45
C GLY A 184 -4.97 -8.19 23.57
N VAL A 185 -6.29 -8.01 23.59
CA VAL A 185 -7.27 -9.08 23.44
C VAL A 185 -7.60 -9.22 21.95
N HIS A 186 -7.23 -10.36 21.36
CA HIS A 186 -7.44 -10.64 19.94
C HIS A 186 -7.81 -12.11 19.72
N GLU A 187 -8.50 -12.38 18.62
CA GLU A 187 -8.62 -13.74 18.08
C GLU A 187 -7.27 -14.16 17.51
N PHE A 188 -6.92 -15.45 17.65
CA PHE A 188 -5.64 -15.98 17.22
C PHE A 188 -5.79 -17.38 16.62
N LEU A 189 -5.19 -17.59 15.45
CA LEU A 189 -5.06 -18.90 14.82
C LEU A 189 -3.65 -19.07 14.26
N ALA A 190 -2.97 -20.16 14.62
CA ALA A 190 -1.72 -20.57 14.02
C ALA A 190 -1.92 -21.81 13.14
N PHE A 191 -1.21 -21.90 12.03
CA PHE A 191 -1.24 -23.04 11.12
C PHE A 191 0.04 -23.10 10.28
N ASP A 192 0.33 -24.27 9.72
CA ASP A 192 1.48 -24.47 8.84
C ASP A 192 1.02 -24.69 7.40
N VAL A 193 1.84 -24.25 6.44
CA VAL A 193 1.75 -24.58 5.02
C VAL A 193 3.14 -25.01 4.57
N ASP A 194 3.27 -26.28 4.16
CA ASP A 194 4.55 -26.96 3.96
C ASP A 194 5.49 -26.84 5.18
N ASP A 195 6.63 -26.15 5.02
CA ASP A 195 7.64 -25.90 6.04
C ASP A 195 7.54 -24.51 6.68
N ARG A 196 6.53 -23.71 6.30
CA ARG A 196 6.31 -22.33 6.78
C ARG A 196 5.19 -22.29 7.83
N SER A 197 5.39 -21.48 8.87
CA SER A 197 4.38 -21.23 9.90
C SER A 197 3.68 -19.89 9.69
N TYR A 198 2.37 -19.89 9.83
CA TYR A 198 1.50 -18.73 9.68
C TYR A 198 0.69 -18.46 10.95
N GLU A 199 0.47 -17.18 11.23
CA GLU A 199 -0.38 -16.71 12.30
C GLU A 199 -1.40 -15.70 11.75
N ILE A 200 -2.64 -15.79 12.21
CA ILE A 200 -3.69 -14.78 12.02
C ILE A 200 -4.03 -14.20 13.39
N VAL A 201 -3.94 -12.89 13.50
CA VAL A 201 -4.25 -12.10 14.70
C VAL A 201 -5.37 -11.14 14.32
N ILE A 202 -6.53 -11.22 14.97
CA ILE A 202 -7.65 -10.31 14.67
C ILE A 202 -8.01 -9.52 15.93
N TRP A 203 -7.71 -8.23 15.91
CA TRP A 203 -8.22 -7.28 16.90
C TRP A 203 -9.50 -6.64 16.38
N GLY A 204 -10.50 -6.53 17.25
CA GLY A 204 -11.83 -6.05 16.92
C GLY A 204 -12.85 -7.17 16.74
N GLN A 205 -14.01 -6.82 16.20
CA GLN A 205 -15.18 -7.71 16.09
C GLN A 205 -15.91 -7.40 14.80
N GLY A 206 -16.39 -8.42 14.08
CA GLY A 206 -17.04 -8.24 12.79
C GLY A 206 -17.68 -9.54 12.31
N ASN A 207 -17.93 -9.63 11.00
CA ASN A 207 -18.46 -10.84 10.35
C ASN A 207 -17.35 -11.73 9.74
N HIS A 208 -16.13 -11.68 10.29
CA HIS A 208 -15.02 -12.51 9.85
C HIS A 208 -15.18 -13.96 10.30
N ASP A 209 -14.61 -14.88 9.52
CA ASP A 209 -14.39 -16.27 9.88
C ASP A 209 -12.89 -16.54 9.72
N ILE A 210 -12.19 -16.74 10.84
CA ILE A 210 -10.74 -16.97 10.86
C ILE A 210 -10.34 -18.27 10.14
N THR A 211 -11.25 -19.26 10.06
CA THR A 211 -11.01 -20.52 9.37
C THR A 211 -11.09 -20.35 7.86
N ASP A 212 -12.04 -19.54 7.38
CA ASP A 212 -12.10 -19.17 5.96
C ASP A 212 -10.89 -18.32 5.56
N LEU A 213 -10.47 -17.34 6.39
CA LEU A 213 -9.23 -16.58 6.18
C LEU A 213 -8.01 -17.51 6.02
N LYS A 214 -7.85 -18.50 6.91
CA LYS A 214 -6.78 -19.51 6.79
C LYS A 214 -6.83 -20.25 5.45
N GLU A 215 -8.00 -20.70 5.01
CA GLU A 215 -8.14 -21.40 3.72
C GLU A 215 -7.71 -20.52 2.56
N LYS A 216 -8.14 -19.25 2.56
CA LYS A 216 -7.81 -18.29 1.51
C LYS A 216 -6.31 -17.96 1.50
N ILE A 217 -5.71 -17.72 2.67
CA ILE A 217 -4.26 -17.49 2.81
C ILE A 217 -3.46 -18.70 2.32
N THR A 218 -3.87 -19.93 2.66
CA THR A 218 -3.20 -21.16 2.20
C THR A 218 -3.18 -21.24 0.66
N ARG A 219 -4.23 -20.78 0.00
CA ARG A 219 -4.30 -20.76 -1.48
C ARG A 219 -3.45 -19.65 -2.09
N LEU A 220 -3.33 -18.51 -1.42
CA LEU A 220 -2.43 -17.42 -1.83
C LEU A 220 -0.95 -17.83 -1.68
N ASP A 221 -0.60 -18.57 -0.62
CA ASP A 221 0.74 -19.13 -0.41
C ASP A 221 1.17 -20.03 -1.60
N ALA A 222 0.29 -20.90 -2.07
CA ALA A 222 0.59 -21.74 -3.24
C ALA A 222 0.91 -20.93 -4.50
N VAL A 223 0.20 -19.81 -4.74
CA VAL A 223 0.48 -18.92 -5.88
C VAL A 223 1.84 -18.23 -5.72
N ALA A 224 2.20 -17.80 -4.51
CA ALA A 224 3.51 -17.21 -4.24
C ALA A 224 4.64 -18.23 -4.45
N ALA A 225 4.44 -19.48 -4.04
CA ALA A 225 5.38 -20.57 -4.25
C ALA A 225 5.63 -20.82 -5.75
N ASP A 226 4.58 -20.84 -6.57
CA ASP A 226 4.69 -20.97 -8.03
C ASP A 226 5.42 -19.77 -8.67
N LEU A 227 5.25 -18.57 -8.13
CA LEU A 227 5.82 -17.35 -8.71
C LEU A 227 7.29 -17.15 -8.33
N TRP A 228 7.64 -17.17 -7.04
CA TRP A 228 9.00 -16.87 -6.57
C TRP A 228 9.81 -18.12 -6.21
N GLY A 229 9.17 -19.22 -5.80
CA GLY A 229 9.82 -20.43 -5.30
C GLY A 229 10.44 -20.29 -3.91
N GLU A 230 11.30 -19.28 -3.70
CA GLU A 230 11.93 -18.99 -2.41
C GLU A 230 11.15 -17.91 -1.64
N PHE A 231 10.89 -18.16 -0.35
CA PHE A 231 10.23 -17.23 0.56
C PHE A 231 11.26 -16.53 1.44
N PRO A 232 11.14 -15.21 1.69
CA PRO A 232 12.07 -14.46 2.52
C PRO A 232 11.82 -14.62 4.02
N PHE A 233 10.90 -15.51 4.42
CA PHE A 233 10.52 -15.78 5.80
C PHE A 233 10.28 -17.27 6.03
N GLN A 234 10.31 -17.67 7.30
CA GLN A 234 9.89 -18.99 7.78
C GLN A 234 8.61 -18.92 8.62
N ARG A 235 8.34 -17.76 9.22
CA ARG A 235 7.14 -17.47 9.99
C ARG A 235 6.54 -16.15 9.54
N TYR A 236 5.23 -16.11 9.28
CA TYR A 236 4.52 -14.90 8.84
C TYR A 236 3.29 -14.60 9.70
N VAL A 237 3.08 -13.33 10.07
CA VAL A 237 1.96 -12.91 10.92
C VAL A 237 1.02 -11.95 10.18
N TYR A 238 -0.21 -12.38 9.90
CA TYR A 238 -1.28 -11.51 9.42
C TYR A 238 -2.00 -10.86 10.61
N MET A 239 -1.87 -9.54 10.76
CA MET A 239 -2.61 -8.77 11.75
C MET A 239 -3.79 -8.07 11.08
N TYR A 240 -5.00 -8.31 11.56
CA TYR A 240 -6.21 -7.64 11.10
C TYR A 240 -6.76 -6.74 12.21
N HIS A 241 -6.98 -5.46 11.90
CA HIS A 241 -7.80 -4.57 12.73
C HIS A 241 -9.18 -4.41 12.10
N VAL A 242 -10.20 -4.89 12.80
CA VAL A 242 -11.57 -4.97 12.32
C VAL A 242 -12.44 -3.98 13.10
N GLY A 243 -12.73 -2.84 12.47
CA GLY A 243 -13.34 -1.68 13.12
C GLY A 243 -14.14 -0.81 12.16
N THR A 244 -15.13 -0.07 12.65
CA THR A 244 -16.04 0.72 11.81
C THR A 244 -15.27 1.77 11.01
N GLY A 245 -15.39 1.74 9.70
CA GLY A 245 -14.72 2.69 8.80
C GLY A 245 -13.19 2.55 8.72
N LEU A 246 -12.61 1.52 9.34
CA LEU A 246 -11.19 1.23 9.23
C LEU A 246 -10.83 0.76 7.80
N ARG A 247 -9.67 1.19 7.30
CA ARG A 247 -9.20 0.88 5.95
C ARG A 247 -7.70 1.03 5.79
N GLY A 248 -7.17 0.33 4.80
CA GLY A 248 -5.77 0.40 4.38
C GLY A 248 -4.91 -0.63 5.10
N ALA A 249 -3.72 -0.85 4.57
CA ALA A 249 -2.81 -1.85 5.08
C ALA A 249 -1.36 -1.36 5.03
N THR A 250 -0.44 -2.14 5.59
CA THR A 250 1.00 -1.88 5.58
C THR A 250 1.77 -3.18 5.65
N GLU A 251 2.78 -3.25 4.80
CA GLU A 251 3.57 -4.41 4.49
C GLU A 251 4.84 -4.46 5.33
N HIS A 252 5.21 -5.67 5.76
CA HIS A 252 6.47 -5.96 6.44
C HIS A 252 7.05 -7.29 5.95
N VAL A 253 8.35 -7.53 6.15
CA VAL A 253 9.04 -8.69 5.56
C VAL A 253 8.44 -10.03 5.98
N ASN A 254 7.88 -10.11 7.19
CA ASN A 254 7.28 -11.32 7.71
C ASN A 254 6.02 -11.07 8.55
N SER A 255 5.34 -9.96 8.28
CA SER A 255 4.03 -9.66 8.84
C SER A 255 3.31 -8.60 8.00
N THR A 256 2.04 -8.38 8.28
CA THR A 256 1.31 -7.24 7.73
C THR A 256 0.26 -6.78 8.72
N ILE A 257 -0.09 -5.50 8.67
CA ILE A 257 -1.26 -4.95 9.36
C ILE A 257 -2.30 -4.50 8.34
N ILE A 258 -3.47 -5.14 8.37
CA ILE A 258 -4.60 -4.88 7.47
C ILE A 258 -5.75 -4.34 8.28
N GLN A 259 -6.25 -3.16 7.93
CA GLN A 259 -7.41 -2.55 8.56
C GLN A 259 -8.62 -2.63 7.63
N SER A 260 -9.75 -3.11 8.15
CA SER A 260 -10.98 -3.27 7.36
C SER A 260 -12.22 -2.95 8.19
N ASP A 261 -13.26 -2.47 7.49
CA ASP A 261 -14.58 -2.32 8.08
C ASP A 261 -15.15 -3.66 8.56
N ARG A 262 -15.87 -3.62 9.70
CA ARG A 262 -16.33 -4.79 10.45
C ARG A 262 -17.18 -5.76 9.64
N PHE A 263 -17.85 -5.27 8.59
CA PHE A 263 -18.81 -6.06 7.82
C PHE A 263 -18.36 -6.38 6.40
N GLN A 264 -17.08 -6.20 6.07
CA GLN A 264 -16.55 -6.51 4.74
C GLN A 264 -16.23 -7.98 4.52
N PHE A 265 -16.18 -8.83 5.55
CA PHE A 265 -15.74 -10.22 5.40
C PHE A 265 -16.83 -11.16 4.85
N GLN A 266 -18.08 -10.69 4.77
CA GLN A 266 -19.19 -11.38 4.11
C GLN A 266 -20.20 -10.38 3.52
N PRO A 267 -20.96 -10.74 2.47
CA PRO A 267 -20.79 -11.95 1.64
C PRO A 267 -19.48 -11.89 0.84
N LEU A 268 -19.07 -13.00 0.22
CA LEU A 268 -17.81 -13.13 -0.52
C LEU A 268 -17.50 -11.96 -1.48
N LYS A 269 -18.51 -11.38 -2.14
CA LYS A 269 -18.34 -10.22 -3.03
C LYS A 269 -17.75 -8.98 -2.32
N ASN A 270 -18.11 -8.73 -1.06
CA ASN A 270 -17.49 -7.68 -0.26
C ASN A 270 -16.10 -8.11 0.19
N TYR A 271 -15.99 -9.39 0.57
CA TYR A 271 -14.78 -9.98 1.12
C TYR A 271 -13.60 -9.98 0.14
N PHE A 272 -13.88 -10.02 -1.17
CA PHE A 272 -12.88 -9.84 -2.20
C PHE A 272 -11.97 -8.62 -1.99
N LYS A 273 -12.47 -7.52 -1.43
CA LYS A 273 -11.61 -6.36 -1.12
C LYS A 273 -10.59 -6.68 -0.04
N VAL A 274 -11.00 -7.35 1.02
CA VAL A 274 -10.09 -7.76 2.11
C VAL A 274 -9.09 -8.80 1.62
N LEU A 275 -9.53 -9.76 0.78
CA LEU A 275 -8.68 -10.78 0.21
C LEU A 275 -7.67 -10.20 -0.80
N ALA A 276 -8.09 -9.25 -1.64
CA ALA A 276 -7.19 -8.53 -2.53
C ALA A 276 -6.14 -7.74 -1.73
N THR A 277 -6.55 -7.00 -0.69
CA THR A 277 -5.58 -6.36 0.22
C THR A 277 -4.67 -7.39 0.90
N THR A 278 -5.19 -8.55 1.32
CA THR A 278 -4.35 -9.62 1.91
C THR A 278 -3.31 -10.13 0.91
N ALA A 279 -3.68 -10.32 -0.36
CA ALA A 279 -2.76 -10.71 -1.42
C ALA A 279 -1.75 -9.59 -1.74
N HIS A 280 -2.18 -8.34 -1.79
CA HIS A 280 -1.34 -7.15 -2.02
C HIS A 280 -0.21 -7.08 -0.99
N GLU A 281 -0.55 -7.13 0.29
CA GLU A 281 0.44 -7.11 1.37
C GLU A 281 1.34 -8.35 1.38
N PHE A 282 0.82 -9.50 0.95
CA PHE A 282 1.61 -10.72 0.88
C PHE A 282 2.64 -10.68 -0.25
N VAL A 283 2.27 -10.19 -1.44
CA VAL A 283 3.21 -9.91 -2.53
C VAL A 283 4.28 -8.92 -2.09
N HIS A 284 3.90 -7.94 -1.26
CA HIS A 284 4.83 -6.97 -0.73
C HIS A 284 5.97 -7.54 0.11
N THR A 285 5.81 -8.74 0.65
CA THR A 285 6.88 -9.50 1.31
C THR A 285 8.12 -9.63 0.42
N TRP A 286 7.93 -9.89 -0.87
CA TRP A 286 9.01 -9.85 -1.86
C TRP A 286 9.25 -8.42 -2.34
N ASN A 287 8.21 -7.82 -2.92
CA ASN A 287 8.24 -6.50 -3.54
C ASN A 287 7.40 -5.51 -2.73
N VAL A 288 7.86 -4.91 -1.65
CA VAL A 288 9.12 -4.15 -1.65
C VAL A 288 10.03 -4.51 -0.48
N LYS A 289 9.61 -5.46 0.37
CA LYS A 289 10.32 -5.72 1.61
C LYS A 289 11.60 -6.49 1.40
N SER A 290 11.63 -7.46 0.49
CA SER A 290 12.86 -8.22 0.23
C SER A 290 13.73 -7.61 -0.86
N TYR A 291 13.15 -6.98 -1.87
CA TYR A 291 13.89 -6.18 -2.85
C TYR A 291 13.14 -4.87 -3.12
N ARG A 292 13.87 -3.80 -3.42
CA ARG A 292 13.29 -2.47 -3.56
C ARG A 292 14.12 -1.56 -4.45
N PRO A 293 13.54 -0.49 -5.02
CA PRO A 293 14.30 0.42 -5.86
C PRO A 293 15.36 1.18 -5.04
N SER A 294 16.45 1.56 -5.69
CA SER A 294 17.61 2.22 -5.07
C SER A 294 17.27 3.53 -4.35
N GLY A 295 16.16 4.18 -4.73
CA GLY A 295 15.67 5.39 -4.07
C GLY A 295 15.20 5.21 -2.62
N ILE A 296 14.95 3.97 -2.19
CA ILE A 296 14.50 3.62 -0.83
C ILE A 296 15.36 2.52 -0.18
N ALA A 297 16.57 2.27 -0.72
CA ALA A 297 17.54 1.32 -0.20
C ALA A 297 18.86 2.03 0.17
N PRO A 298 19.24 2.06 1.47
CA PRO A 298 18.41 1.78 2.65
C PRO A 298 17.34 2.88 2.84
N TYR A 299 16.42 2.69 3.78
CA TYR A 299 15.48 3.75 4.16
C TYR A 299 16.19 4.88 4.91
N ASP A 300 15.97 6.12 4.47
CA ASP A 300 16.19 7.32 5.28
C ASP A 300 14.92 7.68 6.06
N TYR A 301 14.93 7.48 7.36
CA TYR A 301 13.79 7.80 8.23
C TYR A 301 13.65 9.29 8.58
N SER A 302 14.59 10.15 8.14
CA SER A 302 14.60 11.57 8.49
C SER A 302 13.95 12.48 7.43
N GLY A 303 13.67 11.97 6.23
CA GLY A 303 13.10 12.74 5.13
C GLY A 303 12.46 11.86 4.05
N GLU A 304 12.00 12.52 2.99
CA GLU A 304 11.43 11.90 1.80
C GLU A 304 12.46 11.03 1.06
N ASN A 305 12.04 9.88 0.56
CA ASN A 305 12.87 8.95 -0.21
C ASN A 305 12.31 8.84 -1.64
N TYR A 306 12.99 9.43 -2.62
CA TYR A 306 12.45 9.60 -3.99
C TYR A 306 12.78 8.43 -4.91
N SER A 307 11.81 8.01 -5.72
CA SER A 307 12.00 6.98 -6.74
C SER A 307 11.05 7.15 -7.92
N ASN A 308 11.56 7.03 -9.14
CA ASN A 308 10.76 6.95 -10.37
C ASN A 308 10.07 5.60 -10.57
N LEU A 309 10.32 4.64 -9.67
CA LEU A 309 9.95 3.24 -9.79
C LEU A 309 8.90 2.78 -8.77
N PHE A 310 8.25 3.70 -8.02
CA PHE A 310 7.16 3.30 -7.12
C PHE A 310 5.97 2.65 -7.85
N TRP A 311 5.78 2.91 -9.14
CA TRP A 311 4.81 2.16 -9.94
C TRP A 311 5.14 0.66 -10.07
N MET A 312 6.42 0.27 -10.01
CA MET A 312 6.82 -1.14 -9.94
C MET A 312 6.72 -1.70 -8.53
N VAL A 313 6.68 -0.84 -7.51
CA VAL A 313 6.43 -1.25 -6.13
C VAL A 313 4.93 -1.45 -5.93
N GLU A 314 4.15 -0.38 -6.01
CA GLU A 314 2.72 -0.38 -5.72
C GLU A 314 1.90 -0.93 -6.88
N GLY A 315 2.19 -0.47 -8.11
CA GLY A 315 1.38 -0.84 -9.27
C GLY A 315 1.58 -2.27 -9.73
N SER A 316 2.82 -2.78 -9.73
CA SER A 316 3.03 -4.20 -10.01
C SER A 316 2.42 -5.09 -8.92
N THR A 317 2.43 -4.66 -7.66
CA THR A 317 1.73 -5.36 -6.57
C THR A 317 0.21 -5.35 -6.80
N SER A 318 -0.36 -4.21 -7.21
CA SER A 318 -1.78 -4.09 -7.61
C SER A 318 -2.14 -4.76 -8.95
N TYR A 319 -1.17 -5.26 -9.70
CA TYR A 319 -1.43 -6.20 -10.80
C TYR A 319 -1.57 -7.62 -10.25
N TYR A 320 -0.77 -7.95 -9.23
CA TYR A 320 -0.76 -9.26 -8.61
C TYR A 320 -1.85 -9.49 -7.58
N ASP A 321 -2.35 -8.48 -6.87
CA ASP A 321 -3.41 -8.66 -5.87
C ASP A 321 -4.67 -9.34 -6.46
N ASP A 322 -5.21 -8.84 -7.57
CA ASP A 322 -6.33 -9.42 -8.28
C ASP A 322 -5.93 -10.72 -9.01
N LEU A 323 -4.74 -10.77 -9.61
CA LEU A 323 -4.27 -11.96 -10.34
C LEU A 323 -3.99 -13.15 -9.42
N PHE A 324 -3.55 -12.90 -8.18
CA PHE A 324 -3.36 -13.92 -7.16
C PHE A 324 -4.70 -14.53 -6.76
N LEU A 325 -5.74 -13.71 -6.57
CA LEU A 325 -7.07 -14.22 -6.28
C LEU A 325 -7.61 -15.08 -7.44
N MET A 326 -7.31 -14.71 -8.69
CA MET A 326 -7.64 -15.52 -9.87
C MET A 326 -6.87 -16.84 -9.91
N ARG A 327 -5.54 -16.81 -9.76
CA ARG A 327 -4.66 -17.99 -9.79
C ARG A 327 -4.90 -18.94 -8.62
N ALA A 328 -5.24 -18.40 -7.45
CA ALA A 328 -5.65 -19.16 -6.28
C ALA A 328 -7.02 -19.81 -6.45
N GLY A 329 -7.80 -19.44 -7.49
CA GLY A 329 -9.18 -19.87 -7.73
C GLY A 329 -10.21 -19.26 -6.76
N ILE A 330 -9.84 -18.19 -6.06
CA ILE A 330 -10.72 -17.45 -5.15
C ILE A 330 -11.75 -16.66 -5.97
N TYR A 331 -11.28 -16.04 -7.06
CA TYR A 331 -12.16 -15.50 -8.08
C TYR A 331 -12.70 -16.59 -9.00
N GLU A 332 -13.95 -16.43 -9.44
CA GLU A 332 -14.36 -16.96 -10.72
C GLU A 332 -13.89 -16.01 -11.84
N THR A 333 -13.80 -16.51 -13.08
CA THR A 333 -13.35 -15.68 -14.21
C THR A 333 -14.21 -14.41 -14.42
N LYS A 334 -15.51 -14.47 -14.12
CA LYS A 334 -16.41 -13.31 -14.20
C LYS A 334 -16.02 -12.20 -13.23
N ASP A 335 -15.51 -12.56 -12.05
CA ASP A 335 -15.08 -11.61 -11.02
C ASP A 335 -13.81 -10.91 -11.49
N TYR A 336 -12.84 -11.68 -12.02
CA TYR A 336 -11.62 -11.12 -12.59
C TYR A 336 -11.87 -10.22 -13.81
N PHE A 337 -12.80 -10.60 -14.71
CA PHE A 337 -13.19 -9.75 -15.84
C PHE A 337 -13.84 -8.46 -15.39
N LYS A 338 -14.61 -8.49 -14.29
CA LYS A 338 -15.15 -7.28 -13.68
C LYS A 338 -14.02 -6.36 -13.19
N GLN A 339 -13.02 -6.90 -12.49
CA GLN A 339 -11.86 -6.12 -12.02
C GLN A 339 -11.08 -5.48 -13.17
N LEU A 340 -10.83 -6.22 -14.26
CA LEU A 340 -10.22 -5.66 -15.46
C LEU A 340 -11.05 -4.51 -16.06
N ALA A 341 -12.38 -4.69 -16.16
CA ALA A 341 -13.27 -3.66 -16.69
C ALA A 341 -13.25 -2.40 -15.80
N ASP A 342 -13.38 -2.56 -14.48
CA ASP A 342 -13.38 -1.48 -13.52
C ASP A 342 -12.05 -0.69 -13.56
N ASN A 343 -10.90 -1.38 -13.63
CA ASN A 343 -9.58 -0.76 -13.69
C ASN A 343 -9.38 0.04 -14.99
N ILE A 344 -9.75 -0.53 -16.14
CA ILE A 344 -9.67 0.18 -17.42
C ILE A 344 -10.61 1.39 -17.41
N HIS A 345 -11.84 1.23 -16.90
CA HIS A 345 -12.82 2.31 -16.83
C HIS A 345 -12.34 3.46 -15.92
N ALA A 346 -11.81 3.15 -14.73
CA ALA A 346 -11.23 4.13 -13.82
C ALA A 346 -10.05 4.88 -14.45
N HIS A 347 -9.18 4.19 -15.19
CA HIS A 347 -8.10 4.84 -15.94
C HIS A 347 -8.66 5.78 -17.01
N LEU A 348 -9.59 5.33 -17.84
CA LEU A 348 -10.15 6.15 -18.93
C LEU A 348 -10.81 7.43 -18.41
N ASN A 349 -11.45 7.36 -17.23
CA ASN A 349 -12.09 8.48 -16.55
C ASN A 349 -11.14 9.44 -15.81
N LYS A 350 -9.83 9.22 -15.85
CA LYS A 350 -8.85 10.11 -15.22
C LYS A 350 -8.16 11.00 -16.25
N PRO A 351 -8.52 12.30 -16.38
CA PRO A 351 -7.88 13.21 -17.34
C PRO A 351 -6.36 13.34 -17.14
N GLY A 352 -5.88 13.23 -15.90
CA GLY A 352 -4.46 13.31 -15.55
C GLY A 352 -3.54 12.37 -16.32
N ARG A 353 -4.07 11.23 -16.80
CA ARG A 353 -3.32 10.27 -17.65
C ARG A 353 -2.72 10.84 -18.92
N ARG A 354 -3.24 11.98 -19.39
CA ARG A 354 -2.78 12.65 -20.62
C ARG A 354 -1.61 13.61 -20.37
N VAL A 355 -1.32 13.96 -19.12
CA VAL A 355 -0.38 15.04 -18.79
C VAL A 355 0.66 14.67 -17.74
N SER A 356 0.49 13.55 -17.03
CA SER A 356 1.48 13.04 -16.09
C SER A 356 1.73 11.57 -16.34
N SER A 357 3.00 11.20 -16.36
CA SER A 357 3.44 9.82 -16.53
C SER A 357 3.49 9.09 -15.20
N VAL A 358 3.44 7.76 -15.24
CA VAL A 358 3.49 6.96 -14.01
C VAL A 358 4.85 7.08 -13.29
N SER A 359 5.93 7.31 -14.05
CA SER A 359 7.25 7.62 -13.51
C SER A 359 7.26 8.95 -12.75
N MET A 360 6.65 10.01 -13.30
CA MET A 360 6.54 11.29 -12.61
C MET A 360 5.67 11.18 -11.35
N SER A 361 4.52 10.50 -11.43
CA SER A 361 3.69 10.26 -10.24
C SER A 361 4.40 9.41 -9.18
N SER A 362 5.32 8.52 -9.57
CA SER A 362 6.20 7.82 -8.62
C SER A 362 7.12 8.81 -7.92
N PHE A 363 7.82 9.67 -8.66
CA PHE A 363 8.71 10.66 -8.05
C PHE A 363 7.95 11.60 -7.08
N ASP A 364 6.80 12.08 -7.52
CA ASP A 364 5.96 13.04 -6.79
C ASP A 364 5.04 12.42 -5.73
N THR A 365 5.20 11.12 -5.40
CA THR A 365 4.30 10.45 -4.44
C THR A 365 4.27 11.13 -3.06
N TRP A 366 5.31 11.86 -2.69
CA TRP A 366 5.40 12.65 -1.45
C TRP A 366 4.58 13.94 -1.46
N LEU A 367 4.02 14.34 -2.61
CA LEU A 367 3.24 15.58 -2.75
C LEU A 367 1.75 15.30 -2.55
N ASN A 368 1.17 15.95 -1.53
CA ASN A 368 -0.26 15.93 -1.29
C ASN A 368 -0.96 17.10 -1.99
N ASN A 369 -2.04 16.81 -2.73
CA ASN A 369 -2.93 17.81 -3.35
C ASN A 369 -4.39 17.39 -3.20
N ASP A 370 -5.32 18.30 -3.50
CA ASP A 370 -6.75 18.01 -3.46
C ASP A 370 -7.22 17.07 -4.58
N LEU A 371 -8.44 16.56 -4.43
CA LEU A 371 -9.06 15.62 -5.36
C LEU A 371 -9.15 16.19 -6.79
N HIS A 372 -9.50 17.46 -6.94
CA HIS A 372 -9.71 18.09 -8.24
C HIS A 372 -8.40 18.23 -9.01
N PHE A 373 -7.32 18.61 -8.32
CA PHE A 373 -5.98 18.63 -8.89
C PHE A 373 -5.52 17.22 -9.30
N ASN A 374 -5.66 16.25 -8.39
CA ASN A 374 -5.19 14.87 -8.60
C ASN A 374 -5.93 14.16 -9.75
N LEU A 375 -7.23 14.42 -9.91
CA LEU A 375 -8.02 13.92 -11.04
C LEU A 375 -7.44 14.37 -12.38
N ASN A 376 -6.99 15.63 -12.45
CA ASN A 376 -6.70 16.31 -13.70
C ASN A 376 -5.23 16.37 -14.10
N ASN A 377 -4.31 16.18 -13.15
CA ASN A 377 -2.88 16.44 -13.35
C ASN A 377 -1.96 15.30 -12.93
N GLN A 378 -2.48 14.21 -12.38
CA GLN A 378 -1.66 13.08 -11.91
C GLN A 378 -2.30 11.74 -12.29
N VAL A 379 -1.54 10.65 -12.16
CA VAL A 379 -2.02 9.27 -12.23
C VAL A 379 -1.79 8.57 -10.89
N SER A 380 -2.52 7.49 -10.62
CA SER A 380 -2.25 6.68 -9.41
C SER A 380 -1.10 5.73 -9.70
N ILE A 381 -0.08 5.70 -8.85
CA ILE A 381 1.03 4.73 -8.95
C ILE A 381 0.55 3.27 -8.82
N TYR A 382 -0.61 3.05 -8.20
CA TYR A 382 -1.28 1.75 -8.08
C TYR A 382 -1.97 1.37 -9.40
N LEU A 383 -3.05 2.07 -9.74
CA LEU A 383 -3.87 1.72 -10.92
C LEU A 383 -3.09 1.86 -12.23
N GLU A 384 -2.38 2.97 -12.43
CA GLU A 384 -1.64 3.17 -13.68
C GLU A 384 -0.46 2.20 -13.76
N GLY A 385 0.23 1.97 -12.64
CA GLY A 385 1.32 1.02 -12.56
C GLY A 385 0.86 -0.43 -12.80
N ALA A 386 -0.32 -0.82 -12.33
CA ALA A 386 -0.91 -2.14 -12.61
C ALA A 386 -1.22 -2.31 -14.10
N LEU A 387 -1.82 -1.31 -14.74
CA LEU A 387 -2.09 -1.34 -16.19
C LEU A 387 -0.81 -1.33 -17.02
N LYS A 388 0.23 -0.59 -16.60
CA LYS A 388 1.55 -0.62 -17.25
C LYS A 388 2.26 -1.96 -17.04
N THR A 389 2.12 -2.56 -15.85
CA THR A 389 2.64 -3.90 -15.56
C THR A 389 1.96 -4.95 -16.45
N TRP A 390 0.64 -4.89 -16.61
CA TRP A 390 -0.09 -5.79 -17.49
C TRP A 390 0.29 -5.64 -18.97
N ALA A 391 0.46 -4.39 -19.44
CA ALA A 391 0.94 -4.14 -20.79
C ALA A 391 2.39 -4.62 -20.99
N LEU A 392 3.26 -4.48 -19.99
CA LEU A 392 4.63 -4.97 -20.01
C LEU A 392 4.68 -6.51 -20.01
N ASP A 393 3.84 -7.17 -19.20
CA ASP A 393 3.65 -8.62 -19.23
C ASP A 393 3.27 -9.11 -20.63
N GLN A 394 2.30 -8.46 -21.26
CA GLN A 394 1.90 -8.75 -22.65
C GLN A 394 3.05 -8.57 -23.64
N ALA A 395 3.84 -7.49 -23.51
CA ALA A 395 5.00 -7.23 -24.37
C ALA A 395 6.10 -8.30 -24.20
N ILE A 396 6.38 -8.73 -22.96
CA ILE A 396 7.35 -9.80 -22.66
C ILE A 396 6.89 -11.13 -23.27
N ARG A 397 5.62 -11.47 -23.10
CA ARG A 397 5.03 -12.69 -23.68
C ARG A 397 5.10 -12.64 -25.20
N ALA A 398 4.75 -11.51 -25.83
CA ALA A 398 4.80 -11.37 -27.28
C ALA A 398 6.24 -11.48 -27.84
N ALA A 399 7.21 -10.83 -27.19
CA ALA A 399 8.62 -10.85 -27.62
C ALA A 399 9.30 -12.21 -27.41
N SER A 400 8.78 -13.05 -26.53
CA SER A 400 9.38 -14.34 -26.15
C SER A 400 8.58 -15.57 -26.63
N ASP A 401 7.55 -15.40 -27.47
CA ASP A 401 6.61 -16.46 -27.87
C ASP A 401 5.97 -17.18 -26.66
N ASN A 402 5.57 -16.39 -25.67
CA ASN A 402 5.00 -16.82 -24.38
C ASN A 402 5.93 -17.79 -23.62
N LYS A 403 7.25 -17.61 -23.76
CA LYS A 403 8.24 -18.32 -22.94
C LYS A 403 8.45 -17.65 -21.59
N TYR A 404 8.39 -16.32 -21.55
CA TYR A 404 8.56 -15.53 -20.33
C TYR A 404 7.39 -14.58 -20.12
N SER A 405 7.24 -14.12 -18.89
CA SER A 405 6.22 -13.17 -18.45
C SER A 405 6.81 -12.15 -17.48
N PHE A 406 5.99 -11.25 -16.96
CA PHE A 406 6.41 -10.35 -15.88
C PHE A 406 6.74 -11.11 -14.58
N ASP A 407 6.26 -12.34 -14.41
CA ASP A 407 6.63 -13.21 -13.28
C ASP A 407 8.15 -13.50 -13.31
N ASP A 408 8.75 -13.64 -14.50
CA ASP A 408 10.20 -13.81 -14.65
C ASP A 408 10.98 -12.56 -14.27
N VAL A 409 10.41 -11.37 -14.49
CA VAL A 409 11.01 -10.11 -14.06
C VAL A 409 11.03 -10.02 -12.54
N GLN A 410 9.92 -10.35 -11.87
CA GLN A 410 9.86 -10.39 -10.40
C GLN A 410 10.85 -11.40 -9.81
N ARG A 411 10.95 -12.60 -10.41
CA ARG A 411 11.94 -13.61 -10.00
C ARG A 411 13.37 -13.09 -10.12
N GLN A 412 13.73 -12.49 -11.25
CA GLN A 412 15.09 -11.98 -11.45
C GLN A 412 15.41 -10.80 -10.53
N LEU A 413 14.46 -9.87 -10.32
CA LEU A 413 14.65 -8.77 -9.36
C LEU A 413 14.89 -9.30 -7.95
N TYR A 414 14.09 -10.27 -7.50
CA TYR A 414 14.28 -10.90 -6.20
C TYR A 414 15.65 -11.61 -6.11
N GLN A 415 16.01 -12.43 -7.10
CA GLN A 415 17.28 -13.17 -7.09
C GLN A 415 18.51 -12.25 -7.10
N GLN A 416 18.45 -11.13 -7.83
CA GLN A 416 19.58 -10.22 -8.02
C GLN A 416 19.69 -9.16 -6.92
N HIS A 417 18.58 -8.78 -6.27
CA HIS A 417 18.54 -7.65 -5.33
C HIS A 417 17.95 -7.96 -3.96
N LYS A 418 17.68 -9.23 -3.61
CA LYS A 418 17.18 -9.59 -2.26
C LYS A 418 18.11 -9.08 -1.16
N ASN A 419 17.53 -8.42 -0.16
CA ASN A 419 18.17 -7.85 1.02
C ASN A 419 19.38 -6.95 0.70
N SER A 420 19.34 -6.25 -0.44
CA SER A 420 20.41 -5.36 -0.89
C SER A 420 20.22 -3.93 -0.38
N ASP A 421 21.25 -3.37 0.25
CA ASP A 421 21.31 -1.94 0.62
C ASP A 421 21.46 -1.01 -0.59
N LYS A 422 21.67 -1.54 -1.81
CA LYS A 422 21.74 -0.73 -3.03
C LYS A 422 20.39 -0.62 -3.76
N GLY A 423 19.50 -1.59 -3.55
CA GLY A 423 18.27 -1.73 -4.32
C GLY A 423 18.51 -1.98 -5.83
N TYR A 424 17.45 -1.86 -6.63
CA TYR A 424 17.49 -1.94 -8.10
C TYR A 424 17.22 -0.58 -8.76
N SER A 425 17.77 -0.37 -9.94
CA SER A 425 17.59 0.82 -10.78
C SER A 425 16.79 0.50 -12.05
N GLU A 426 16.41 1.53 -12.81
CA GLU A 426 15.79 1.35 -14.13
C GLU A 426 16.72 0.57 -15.08
N ALA A 427 18.04 0.77 -14.97
CA ALA A 427 19.02 0.07 -15.78
C ALA A 427 19.04 -1.45 -15.49
N ASP A 428 18.85 -1.84 -14.22
CA ASP A 428 18.78 -3.25 -13.84
C ASP A 428 17.52 -3.90 -14.43
N VAL A 429 16.38 -3.20 -14.41
CA VAL A 429 15.14 -3.67 -15.05
C VAL A 429 15.34 -3.86 -16.55
N HIS A 430 15.96 -2.90 -17.25
CA HIS A 430 16.28 -3.04 -18.67
C HIS A 430 17.22 -4.21 -18.95
N ALA A 431 18.21 -4.46 -18.09
CA ALA A 431 19.12 -5.60 -18.25
C ALA A 431 18.39 -6.95 -18.10
N ILE A 432 17.45 -7.05 -17.17
CA ILE A 432 16.57 -8.21 -17.01
C ILE A 432 15.71 -8.40 -18.27
N LEU A 433 15.11 -7.33 -18.79
CA LEU A 433 14.30 -7.38 -20.02
C LEU A 433 15.11 -7.84 -21.24
N ILE A 434 16.36 -7.38 -21.39
CA ILE A 434 17.28 -7.87 -22.44
C ILE A 434 17.50 -9.37 -22.31
N THR A 435 17.74 -9.85 -21.09
CA THR A 435 17.99 -11.27 -20.83
C THR A 435 16.79 -12.15 -21.19
N LEU A 436 15.58 -11.69 -20.87
CA LEU A 436 14.35 -12.43 -21.14
C LEU A 436 13.91 -12.35 -22.60
N THR A 437 14.04 -11.19 -23.23
CA THR A 437 13.35 -10.91 -24.51
C THR A 437 14.29 -10.56 -25.66
N GLY A 438 15.59 -10.42 -25.40
CA GLY A 438 16.55 -9.88 -26.36
C GLY A 438 16.40 -8.37 -26.61
N SER A 439 15.54 -7.69 -25.86
CA SER A 439 15.25 -6.26 -26.02
C SER A 439 15.18 -5.55 -24.66
N PRO A 440 15.73 -4.33 -24.53
CA PRO A 440 15.53 -3.50 -23.34
C PRO A 440 14.12 -2.91 -23.26
N MET A 441 13.30 -3.04 -24.30
CA MET A 441 11.96 -2.44 -24.40
C MET A 441 11.96 -0.91 -24.21
N THR A 442 12.98 -0.22 -24.71
CA THR A 442 13.13 1.24 -24.56
C THR A 442 11.93 2.03 -25.10
N GLU A 443 11.36 1.63 -26.25
CA GLU A 443 10.20 2.30 -26.83
C GLU A 443 8.94 2.16 -25.97
N PHE A 444 8.75 0.99 -25.33
CA PHE A 444 7.68 0.77 -24.36
C PHE A 444 7.86 1.72 -23.17
N TRP A 445 9.07 1.78 -22.62
CA TRP A 445 9.39 2.61 -21.46
C TRP A 445 9.15 4.09 -21.76
N GLN A 446 9.67 4.58 -22.88
CA GLN A 446 9.50 5.96 -23.32
C GLN A 446 8.04 6.33 -23.54
N SER A 447 7.25 5.42 -24.12
CA SER A 447 5.85 5.70 -24.47
C SER A 447 4.93 5.64 -23.25
N TYR A 448 5.08 4.62 -22.41
CA TYR A 448 4.10 4.27 -21.40
C TYR A 448 4.57 4.52 -19.96
N VAL A 449 5.87 4.49 -19.68
CA VAL A 449 6.38 4.66 -18.32
C VAL A 449 6.76 6.12 -18.06
N THR A 450 7.61 6.69 -18.91
CA THR A 450 8.02 8.10 -18.82
C THR A 450 7.13 9.03 -19.64
N GLY A 451 6.43 8.49 -20.64
CA GLY A 451 5.48 9.19 -21.49
C GLY A 451 4.03 9.02 -21.04
N THR A 452 3.11 9.60 -21.82
CA THR A 452 1.66 9.58 -21.58
C THR A 452 0.87 8.97 -22.73
N THR A 453 1.53 8.15 -23.56
CA THR A 453 0.88 7.48 -24.68
C THR A 453 -0.25 6.60 -24.16
N ALA A 454 -1.43 6.71 -24.79
CA ALA A 454 -2.59 5.91 -24.42
C ALA A 454 -2.35 4.42 -24.73
N LEU A 455 -2.77 3.54 -23.82
CA LEU A 455 -2.79 2.11 -24.09
C LEU A 455 -3.96 1.76 -25.02
N ASP A 456 -3.69 0.87 -25.97
CA ASP A 456 -4.75 0.24 -26.78
C ASP A 456 -5.31 -0.97 -26.02
N PHE A 457 -6.37 -0.72 -25.25
CA PHE A 457 -7.00 -1.77 -24.45
C PHE A 457 -7.70 -2.84 -25.29
N ASP A 458 -8.12 -2.54 -26.53
CA ASP A 458 -8.71 -3.56 -27.39
C ASP A 458 -7.63 -4.53 -27.89
N ALA A 459 -6.47 -4.00 -28.30
CA ALA A 459 -5.32 -4.84 -28.66
C ALA A 459 -4.82 -5.67 -27.46
N LEU A 460 -4.71 -5.04 -26.29
CA LEU A 460 -4.27 -5.70 -25.06
C LEU A 460 -5.22 -6.84 -24.65
N LEU A 461 -6.53 -6.60 -24.64
CA LEU A 461 -7.54 -7.64 -24.34
C LEU A 461 -7.56 -8.74 -25.41
N ALA A 462 -7.49 -8.36 -26.69
CA ALA A 462 -7.51 -9.31 -27.80
C ALA A 462 -6.32 -10.28 -27.74
N TYR A 463 -5.16 -9.87 -27.22
CA TYR A 463 -4.01 -10.76 -27.01
C TYR A 463 -4.36 -11.98 -26.14
N TYR A 464 -5.23 -11.79 -25.15
CA TYR A 464 -5.71 -12.82 -24.23
C TYR A 464 -7.04 -13.47 -24.67
N GLY A 465 -7.51 -13.16 -25.89
CA GLY A 465 -8.79 -13.68 -26.40
C GLY A 465 -10.01 -13.03 -25.77
N LEU A 466 -9.88 -11.78 -25.30
CA LEU A 466 -10.94 -11.00 -24.67
C LEU A 466 -11.34 -9.80 -25.54
N ARG A 467 -12.50 -9.21 -25.26
CA ARG A 467 -12.96 -7.93 -25.82
C ARG A 467 -13.77 -7.13 -24.81
N ARG A 468 -13.89 -5.82 -25.07
CA ARG A 468 -14.87 -4.97 -24.41
C ARG A 468 -16.24 -5.12 -25.05
N LYS A 469 -17.26 -5.21 -24.21
CA LYS A 469 -18.66 -5.11 -24.61
C LYS A 469 -19.30 -3.90 -23.95
N PHE A 470 -19.52 -2.88 -24.76
CA PHE A 470 -20.06 -1.61 -24.31
C PHE A 470 -21.55 -1.69 -23.97
N ASP A 471 -21.93 -0.97 -22.92
CA ASP A 471 -23.31 -0.71 -22.57
C ASP A 471 -23.90 0.38 -23.48
N LYS A 472 -25.03 0.07 -24.12
CA LYS A 472 -25.65 0.98 -25.10
C LYS A 472 -26.22 2.24 -24.46
N ASP A 473 -26.72 2.14 -23.24
CA ASP A 473 -27.32 3.28 -22.55
C ASP A 473 -26.24 4.26 -22.12
N SER A 474 -25.12 3.74 -21.59
CA SER A 474 -23.95 4.54 -21.25
C SER A 474 -23.29 5.23 -22.46
N GLN A 475 -23.32 4.60 -23.64
CA GLN A 475 -22.86 5.23 -24.89
C GLN A 475 -23.69 6.46 -25.29
N ASN A 476 -24.97 6.49 -24.90
CA ASN A 476 -25.88 7.60 -25.18
C ASN A 476 -26.04 8.55 -23.99
N ALA A 477 -25.33 8.30 -22.88
CA ALA A 477 -25.47 9.09 -21.67
C ALA A 477 -24.90 10.50 -21.85
N VAL A 478 -25.67 11.50 -21.41
CA VAL A 478 -25.23 12.89 -21.37
C VAL A 478 -24.19 13.09 -20.28
N TRP A 479 -23.12 13.80 -20.62
CA TRP A 479 -21.97 14.02 -19.74
C TRP A 479 -21.52 15.48 -19.74
N PHE A 480 -21.35 16.03 -18.53
CA PHE A 480 -20.79 17.37 -18.30
C PHE A 480 -19.33 17.35 -17.84
N GLY A 481 -18.85 16.19 -17.38
CA GLY A 481 -17.54 16.04 -16.72
C GLY A 481 -17.49 16.67 -15.35
N LEU A 482 -18.47 16.30 -14.52
CA LEU A 482 -18.57 16.67 -13.12
C LEU A 482 -18.51 15.42 -12.25
N GLU A 483 -17.68 15.44 -11.21
CA GLU A 483 -17.84 14.55 -10.06
C GLU A 483 -18.65 15.30 -9.00
N THR A 484 -19.83 14.79 -8.67
CA THR A 484 -20.78 15.46 -7.78
C THR A 484 -20.86 14.81 -6.41
N GLN A 485 -21.42 15.53 -5.44
CA GLN A 485 -21.79 15.05 -4.11
C GLN A 485 -23.12 15.67 -3.68
N SER A 486 -23.77 15.05 -2.71
CA SER A 486 -24.95 15.63 -2.08
C SER A 486 -24.61 16.90 -1.32
N ASP A 487 -25.49 17.90 -1.44
CA ASP A 487 -25.46 19.16 -0.72
C ASP A 487 -26.90 19.56 -0.38
N ASP A 488 -27.12 20.17 0.79
CA ASP A 488 -28.46 20.53 1.25
C ASP A 488 -29.16 21.53 0.33
N THR A 489 -28.39 22.37 -0.37
CA THR A 489 -28.92 23.45 -1.21
C THR A 489 -29.10 23.04 -2.68
N GLY A 490 -28.41 22.00 -3.15
CA GLY A 490 -28.43 21.56 -4.54
C GLY A 490 -27.53 20.35 -4.83
N VAL A 491 -26.70 20.45 -5.87
CA VAL A 491 -25.71 19.42 -6.25
C VAL A 491 -24.31 20.01 -6.08
N GLY A 492 -23.57 19.55 -5.08
CA GLY A 492 -22.21 20.00 -4.83
C GLY A 492 -21.23 19.40 -5.84
N ILE A 493 -20.24 20.18 -6.26
CA ILE A 493 -19.19 19.74 -7.18
C ILE A 493 -17.93 19.39 -6.40
N ARG A 494 -17.49 18.13 -6.48
CA ARG A 494 -16.22 17.65 -5.90
C ARG A 494 -15.04 17.90 -6.82
N ALA A 495 -15.23 17.68 -8.11
CA ALA A 495 -14.22 17.90 -9.12
C ALA A 495 -14.86 18.13 -10.49
N VAL A 496 -14.15 18.85 -11.35
CA VAL A 496 -14.50 19.05 -12.75
C VAL A 496 -13.42 18.42 -13.62
N HIS A 497 -13.80 17.60 -14.60
CA HIS A 497 -12.84 16.98 -15.51
C HIS A 497 -12.23 18.04 -16.44
N ARG A 498 -10.92 18.03 -16.62
CA ARG A 498 -10.20 18.96 -17.48
C ARG A 498 -10.70 18.87 -18.93
N ASN A 499 -10.96 20.03 -19.52
CA ASN A 499 -11.52 20.19 -20.87
C ASN A 499 -12.91 19.56 -21.06
N SER A 500 -13.66 19.32 -19.98
CA SER A 500 -15.07 18.93 -20.09
C SER A 500 -15.96 20.14 -20.41
N PRO A 501 -17.23 19.92 -20.78
CA PRO A 501 -18.20 21.00 -20.91
C PRO A 501 -18.32 21.88 -19.65
N ALA A 502 -18.35 21.27 -18.46
CA ALA A 502 -18.42 22.02 -17.21
C ALA A 502 -17.14 22.84 -16.94
N TRP A 503 -15.97 22.32 -17.32
CA TRP A 503 -14.70 23.05 -17.23
C TRP A 503 -14.74 24.32 -18.10
N HIS A 504 -15.20 24.20 -19.34
CA HIS A 504 -15.31 25.34 -20.26
C HIS A 504 -16.37 26.35 -19.83
N ALA A 505 -17.40 25.91 -19.11
CA ALA A 505 -18.40 26.79 -18.50
C ALA A 505 -17.92 27.49 -17.22
N GLY A 506 -16.69 27.21 -16.76
CA GLY A 506 -16.08 27.86 -15.60
C GLY A 506 -16.53 27.32 -14.25
N LEU A 507 -17.18 26.14 -14.20
CA LEU A 507 -17.52 25.48 -12.95
C LEU A 507 -16.24 24.91 -12.32
N THR A 508 -16.17 24.91 -10.99
CA THR A 508 -15.04 24.39 -10.23
C THR A 508 -15.49 23.55 -9.04
N ALA A 509 -14.55 22.80 -8.46
CA ALA A 509 -14.76 22.14 -7.17
C ALA A 509 -15.18 23.16 -6.09
N GLY A 510 -16.17 22.79 -5.28
CA GLY A 510 -16.77 23.64 -4.26
C GLY A 510 -17.98 24.46 -4.72
N ASP A 511 -18.26 24.54 -6.03
CA ASP A 511 -19.51 25.13 -6.51
C ASP A 511 -20.71 24.24 -6.20
N ILE A 512 -21.91 24.84 -6.07
CA ILE A 512 -23.16 24.12 -5.82
C ILE A 512 -24.18 24.48 -6.90
N ILE A 513 -24.56 23.50 -7.71
CA ILE A 513 -25.56 23.68 -8.78
C ILE A 513 -26.95 23.67 -8.16
N LEU A 514 -27.71 24.73 -8.40
CA LEU A 514 -29.06 24.92 -7.86
C LEU A 514 -30.13 24.56 -8.87
N ALA A 515 -29.90 24.92 -10.14
CA ALA A 515 -30.88 24.71 -11.20
C ALA A 515 -30.22 24.50 -12.56
N VAL A 516 -30.91 23.74 -13.41
CA VAL A 516 -30.57 23.56 -14.83
C VAL A 516 -31.79 23.91 -15.67
N ASN A 517 -31.63 24.79 -16.67
CA ASN A 517 -32.71 25.36 -17.48
C ASN A 517 -33.86 25.93 -16.63
N GLY A 518 -33.51 26.57 -15.51
CA GLY A 518 -34.47 27.15 -14.56
C GLY A 518 -35.19 26.13 -13.66
N GLN A 519 -34.92 24.83 -13.79
CA GLN A 519 -35.50 23.78 -12.96
C GLN A 519 -34.55 23.41 -11.82
N ARG A 520 -35.06 23.33 -10.58
CA ARG A 520 -34.27 22.98 -9.40
C ARG A 520 -33.68 21.57 -9.52
N VAL A 521 -32.40 21.43 -9.17
CA VAL A 521 -31.72 20.12 -9.08
C VAL A 521 -31.30 19.80 -7.65
N SER A 522 -31.17 18.51 -7.37
CA SER A 522 -30.63 17.92 -6.15
C SER A 522 -29.88 16.64 -6.50
N ALA A 523 -29.14 16.07 -5.55
CA ALA A 523 -28.44 14.80 -5.78
C ALA A 523 -29.38 13.68 -6.24
N ASP A 524 -30.59 13.62 -5.68
CA ASP A 524 -31.56 12.56 -5.98
C ASP A 524 -32.12 12.62 -7.41
N ASN A 525 -32.18 13.82 -8.02
CA ASN A 525 -32.76 14.00 -9.35
C ASN A 525 -31.72 14.32 -10.44
N TRP A 526 -30.45 14.50 -10.09
CA TRP A 526 -29.39 14.94 -10.99
C TRP A 526 -29.29 14.10 -12.26
N SER A 527 -29.19 12.77 -12.11
CA SER A 527 -29.07 11.85 -13.26
C SER A 527 -30.28 11.88 -14.18
N ASN A 528 -31.49 12.05 -13.61
CA ASN A 528 -32.72 12.17 -14.41
C ASN A 528 -32.73 13.48 -15.20
N HIS A 529 -32.26 14.57 -14.60
CA HIS A 529 -32.11 15.84 -15.32
C HIS A 529 -31.13 15.73 -16.48
N LEU A 530 -29.97 15.08 -16.29
CA LEU A 530 -29.02 14.85 -17.38
C LEU A 530 -29.62 14.01 -18.51
N ALA A 531 -30.36 12.95 -18.19
CA ALA A 531 -30.95 12.05 -19.17
C ALA A 531 -32.00 12.71 -20.09
N MET A 532 -32.60 13.83 -19.67
CA MET A 532 -33.57 14.59 -20.48
C MET A 532 -32.93 15.60 -21.43
N MET A 533 -31.61 15.77 -21.39
CA MET A 533 -30.92 16.77 -22.19
C MET A 533 -30.58 16.27 -23.58
N VAL A 534 -30.53 17.21 -24.52
CA VAL A 534 -30.11 16.96 -25.90
C VAL A 534 -28.63 17.33 -26.02
N VAL A 535 -27.83 16.39 -26.54
CA VAL A 535 -26.40 16.61 -26.80
C VAL A 535 -26.21 17.78 -27.77
N GLY A 536 -25.28 18.68 -27.45
CA GLY A 536 -24.95 19.87 -28.22
C GLY A 536 -25.85 21.08 -27.96
N GLU A 537 -27.08 20.89 -27.49
CA GLU A 537 -27.98 22.01 -27.17
C GLU A 537 -27.53 22.72 -25.87
N PRO A 538 -27.31 24.05 -25.88
CA PRO A 538 -26.85 24.76 -24.70
C PRO A 538 -27.87 24.66 -23.56
N VAL A 539 -27.37 24.36 -22.36
CA VAL A 539 -28.16 24.40 -21.13
C VAL A 539 -27.64 25.50 -20.19
N THR A 540 -28.57 26.22 -19.56
CA THR A 540 -28.22 27.23 -18.56
C THR A 540 -28.16 26.59 -17.19
N VAL A 541 -27.03 26.74 -16.51
CA VAL A 541 -26.83 26.28 -15.13
C VAL A 541 -26.77 27.47 -14.17
N SER A 542 -27.58 27.45 -13.12
CA SER A 542 -27.50 28.42 -12.02
C SER A 542 -26.82 27.76 -10.83
N TYR A 543 -25.78 28.38 -10.30
CA TYR A 543 -24.94 27.78 -9.24
C TYR A 543 -24.42 28.83 -8.27
N PHE A 544 -24.13 28.41 -7.04
CA PHE A 544 -23.35 29.21 -6.11
C PHE A 544 -21.86 28.91 -6.26
N SER A 545 -21.06 29.98 -6.28
CA SER A 545 -19.60 29.92 -6.27
C SER A 545 -19.09 30.92 -5.25
N GLY A 546 -18.48 30.45 -4.16
CA GLY A 546 -18.10 31.31 -3.03
C GLY A 546 -19.29 32.11 -2.48
N ASN A 547 -20.47 31.48 -2.36
CA ASN A 547 -21.75 32.09 -1.97
C ASN A 547 -22.29 33.19 -2.89
N GLN A 548 -21.77 33.33 -4.12
CA GLN A 548 -22.31 34.23 -5.13
C GLN A 548 -23.10 33.45 -6.17
N LEU A 549 -24.33 33.88 -6.43
CA LEU A 549 -25.16 33.28 -7.48
C LEU A 549 -24.57 33.66 -8.84
N LYS A 550 -24.26 32.65 -9.64
CA LYS A 550 -23.78 32.78 -11.01
C LYS A 550 -24.65 31.97 -11.95
N THR A 551 -24.57 32.30 -13.23
CA THR A 551 -25.12 31.51 -14.31
C THR A 551 -24.02 31.16 -15.30
N GLY A 552 -24.09 29.95 -15.86
CA GLY A 552 -23.17 29.44 -16.87
C GLY A 552 -23.95 28.76 -17.99
N THR A 553 -23.31 28.58 -19.14
CA THR A 553 -23.86 27.79 -20.25
C THR A 553 -22.98 26.57 -20.46
N ILE A 554 -23.57 25.38 -20.39
CA ILE A 554 -22.88 24.11 -20.67
C ILE A 554 -23.41 23.57 -22.00
N HIS A 555 -22.53 23.06 -22.84
CA HIS A 555 -22.89 22.29 -24.04
C HIS A 555 -22.74 20.79 -23.73
N PRO A 556 -23.84 20.06 -23.49
CA PRO A 556 -23.79 18.65 -23.16
C PRO A 556 -23.10 17.84 -24.26
N VAL A 557 -22.29 16.85 -23.89
CA VAL A 557 -21.68 15.90 -24.83
C VAL A 557 -22.07 14.47 -24.44
N LEU A 558 -21.86 13.53 -25.36
CA LEU A 558 -21.91 12.10 -25.01
C LEU A 558 -20.76 11.75 -24.07
N ASN A 559 -21.00 10.82 -23.16
CA ASN A 559 -19.96 10.30 -22.27
C ASN A 559 -18.76 9.79 -23.10
N PRO A 560 -17.56 10.39 -22.95
CA PRO A 560 -16.39 9.99 -23.72
C PRO A 560 -15.86 8.60 -23.32
N ASN A 561 -16.26 8.09 -22.16
CA ASN A 561 -15.83 6.81 -21.61
C ASN A 561 -17.06 5.98 -21.19
N PRO A 562 -17.82 5.43 -22.15
CA PRO A 562 -18.99 4.61 -21.83
C PRO A 562 -18.62 3.36 -21.02
N GLU A 563 -19.55 2.92 -20.19
CA GLU A 563 -19.44 1.67 -19.42
C GLU A 563 -19.28 0.48 -20.36
N PHE A 564 -18.50 -0.51 -19.92
CA PHE A 564 -18.34 -1.77 -20.63
C PHE A 564 -18.05 -2.91 -19.65
N THR A 565 -18.28 -4.13 -20.13
CA THR A 565 -17.82 -5.36 -19.49
C THR A 565 -16.70 -5.98 -20.33
N VAL A 566 -15.90 -6.85 -19.72
CA VAL A 566 -14.93 -7.69 -20.44
C VAL A 566 -15.55 -9.07 -20.64
N GLU A 567 -15.49 -9.59 -21.86
CA GLU A 567 -15.96 -10.93 -22.21
C GLU A 567 -14.99 -11.64 -23.18
N PRO A 568 -15.03 -12.98 -23.28
CA PRO A 568 -14.25 -13.70 -24.28
C PRO A 568 -14.67 -13.31 -25.71
N LEU A 569 -13.71 -13.38 -26.64
CA LEU A 569 -14.01 -13.36 -28.07
C LEU A 569 -14.89 -14.57 -28.44
N GLU A 570 -15.74 -14.42 -29.45
CA GLU A 570 -16.62 -15.50 -29.93
C GLU A 570 -15.83 -16.70 -30.49
N LYS A 571 -14.65 -16.46 -31.07
CA LYS A 571 -13.79 -17.47 -31.67
C LYS A 571 -12.33 -17.22 -31.31
N PRO A 572 -11.93 -17.43 -30.04
CA PRO A 572 -10.56 -17.20 -29.63
C PRO A 572 -9.65 -18.25 -30.25
N THR A 573 -8.48 -17.83 -30.75
CA THR A 573 -7.48 -18.70 -31.35
C THR A 573 -6.87 -19.64 -30.31
N ARG A 574 -6.21 -20.71 -30.76
CA ARG A 574 -5.47 -21.62 -29.86
C ARG A 574 -4.38 -20.88 -29.06
N GLN A 575 -3.72 -19.91 -29.68
CA GLN A 575 -2.70 -19.08 -29.03
C GLN A 575 -3.32 -18.22 -27.93
N GLN A 576 -4.42 -17.52 -28.21
CA GLN A 576 -5.13 -16.71 -27.21
C GLN A 576 -5.57 -17.54 -26.00
N LYS A 577 -6.14 -18.74 -26.23
CA LYS A 577 -6.53 -19.66 -25.15
C LYS A 577 -5.32 -20.10 -24.31
N ARG A 578 -4.19 -20.40 -24.95
CA ARG A 578 -2.94 -20.80 -24.28
C ARG A 578 -2.41 -19.66 -23.41
N VAL A 579 -2.28 -18.47 -23.98
CA VAL A 579 -1.77 -17.28 -23.27
C VAL A 579 -2.69 -16.91 -22.10
N PHE A 580 -4.02 -16.93 -22.28
CA PHE A 580 -4.96 -16.66 -21.19
C PHE A 580 -4.78 -17.64 -20.01
N LYS A 581 -4.64 -18.94 -20.32
CA LYS A 581 -4.42 -19.97 -19.31
C LYS A 581 -3.09 -19.81 -18.59
N ASP A 582 -2.04 -19.49 -19.32
CA ASP A 582 -0.70 -19.25 -18.78
C ASP A 582 -0.64 -17.98 -17.91
N TRP A 583 -1.40 -16.95 -18.29
CA TRP A 583 -1.54 -15.72 -17.53
C TRP A 583 -2.33 -15.93 -16.23
N THR A 584 -3.53 -16.51 -16.32
CA THR A 584 -4.49 -16.55 -15.20
C THR A 584 -4.49 -17.85 -14.40
N GLY A 585 -3.78 -18.89 -14.86
CA GLY A 585 -3.87 -20.25 -14.31
C GLY A 585 -5.15 -21.01 -14.69
N THR A 586 -6.10 -20.38 -15.39
CA THR A 586 -7.43 -20.95 -15.67
C THR A 586 -7.76 -20.93 -17.16
N SER A 587 -8.49 -21.94 -17.65
CA SER A 587 -8.94 -21.98 -19.04
C SER A 587 -9.93 -20.86 -19.36
N LEU A 588 -9.85 -20.29 -20.57
CA LEU A 588 -10.79 -19.26 -21.03
C LEU A 588 -12.23 -19.82 -21.05
N PRO A 589 -13.23 -19.14 -20.45
CA PRO A 589 -14.61 -19.62 -20.42
C PRO A 589 -15.25 -19.68 -21.81
N GLY A 590 -16.13 -20.68 -22.03
CA GLY A 590 -16.86 -20.84 -23.30
C GLY A 590 -16.02 -21.30 -24.48
N ALA A 591 -14.77 -21.71 -24.22
CA ALA A 591 -13.76 -22.09 -25.21
C ALA A 591 -13.72 -23.58 -25.53
#